data_AF-A0A8C5NQ77-F1
#
_entry.id   AF-A0A8C5NQ77-F1
#
_cell.length_a   1.000
_cell.length_b   1.000
_cell.length_c   1.000
_cell.angle_alpha   90.00
_cell.angle_beta   90.00
_cell.angle_gamma   90.00
#
_symmetry.space_group_name_H-M   'P 1'
#
loop_
_entity.id
_entity.type
_entity.pdbx_description
1 polymer ?
#
loop_
_entity_poly.entity_id
_entity_poly.type
_entity_poly.pdbx_seq_one_letter_code
_entity_poly.pdbx_strand_id
1 'polypeptide(L)'
;MSDEATSEPKPSTTTVSSVAVQAGDASIVIAVLKCGKWVKLQLAESTPNILEIGSNQDETKKLLQDHEFLLSKLKALEDKVWDLLQEADKVAEENKEKSQVYDAMAKTLGDAWDALIIMLEKRQALLELTSVFFENALEFAIKIDQVEDFLKNAQEFDNIDSLRELLLQQEHHTKELLEKSFALLNKSHDLTQFIEEFKCEGPNANPELIQGAHSSCLKIDSLLEMLQDRRRQLDKFLRHQRQGLEQVLQICLWHQQETQVTSWYKQNIRDYFQKQNLGSSLLENEELLQELEEMEVKVKEWNYTVEQLEGEAFRILLSEDFTEKEHLKLSNQKISLLQEEVCFHMEERKALLQEANDFFHAAGKVLDGLESIENYHKISISEGLHLPILTLKYKELQEAIKGCTATTMQKGRTLVNKADSHSSWVAGIQKMMEYVQKKVDQLNSQCPDYEEFTLKKQQWIASLEDHLSKVSQSIKKLAPMLAVGMEIGSYLCESERVLNKHLELAKQTKETSCELKAAEGIIKNMEELEPEQVAAFSSRADFLNKELKKIEKNITSKLEILETYVAFLQSAIEVNDDIKNLKEFYNSKPLPTSRETESKIEIESANTQWQNTIKKTFSTENMGCCFLNLVHVVSM
;
A
#
# COMPACT_ATOMS: atom_id res chain seq x y z
N MET A 1 -73.33 33.12 -103.55
CA MET A 1 -72.41 32.18 -102.87
C MET A 1 -71.69 33.01 -101.81
N SER A 2 -72.25 33.12 -100.60
CA SER A 2 -72.08 32.21 -99.44
C SER A 2 -70.93 32.76 -98.55
N ASP A 3 -71.06 33.10 -97.26
CA ASP A 3 -72.11 32.87 -96.26
C ASP A 3 -72.16 34.04 -95.25
N GLU A 4 -73.38 34.48 -94.92
CA GLU A 4 -73.67 35.37 -93.78
C GLU A 4 -73.70 34.54 -92.49
N ALA A 5 -72.73 34.76 -91.60
CA ALA A 5 -72.80 34.29 -90.22
C ALA A 5 -73.77 35.19 -89.44
N THR A 6 -74.99 34.68 -89.24
CA THR A 6 -76.00 35.25 -88.35
C THR A 6 -75.48 35.21 -86.91
N SER A 7 -75.09 36.36 -86.36
CA SER A 7 -74.85 36.50 -84.93
C SER A 7 -76.19 36.50 -84.20
N GLU A 8 -76.55 35.39 -83.57
CA GLU A 8 -77.68 35.35 -82.64
C GLU A 8 -77.50 36.43 -81.55
N PRO A 9 -78.54 37.22 -81.23
CA PRO A 9 -78.47 38.20 -80.15
C PRO A 9 -78.27 37.46 -78.82
N LYS A 10 -77.20 37.80 -78.07
CA LYS A 10 -77.03 37.34 -76.69
C LYS A 10 -78.31 37.66 -75.91
N PRO A 11 -79.01 36.67 -75.35
CA PRO A 11 -80.27 36.92 -74.67
C PRO A 11 -80.01 37.82 -73.44
N SER A 12 -80.81 38.88 -73.30
CA SER A 12 -80.68 39.84 -72.19
C SER A 12 -81.28 39.24 -70.91
N THR A 13 -80.46 39.10 -69.86
CA THR A 13 -80.91 38.64 -68.53
C THR A 13 -81.53 39.80 -67.77
N THR A 14 -82.75 39.62 -67.25
CA THR A 14 -83.48 40.64 -66.47
C THR A 14 -83.91 40.06 -65.13
N THR A 15 -83.71 40.78 -64.02
CA THR A 15 -84.25 40.39 -62.71
C THR A 15 -85.76 40.58 -62.69
N VAL A 16 -86.51 39.54 -62.34
CA VAL A 16 -87.99 39.54 -62.37
C VAL A 16 -88.61 39.61 -60.98
N SER A 17 -87.91 39.10 -59.96
CA SER A 17 -88.34 39.16 -58.56
C SER A 17 -87.13 38.99 -57.63
N SER A 18 -87.27 39.36 -56.37
CA SER A 18 -86.27 39.16 -55.32
C SER A 18 -86.94 38.71 -54.02
N VAL A 19 -86.38 37.70 -53.36
CA VAL A 19 -86.84 37.19 -52.06
C VAL A 19 -85.76 37.43 -51.03
N ALA A 20 -86.09 38.16 -49.96
CA ALA A 20 -85.19 38.35 -48.83
C ALA A 20 -85.60 37.41 -47.69
N VAL A 21 -84.63 36.67 -47.14
CA VAL A 21 -84.83 35.79 -45.98
C VAL A 21 -83.87 36.23 -44.88
N GLN A 22 -84.40 36.45 -43.67
CA GLN A 22 -83.63 36.90 -42.52
C GLN A 22 -83.88 36.02 -41.28
N ALA A 23 -82.80 35.75 -40.55
CA ALA A 23 -82.76 34.96 -39.33
C ALA A 23 -81.60 35.46 -38.46
N GLY A 24 -81.93 36.06 -37.31
CA GLY A 24 -80.92 36.72 -36.47
C GLY A 24 -80.23 37.85 -37.23
N ASP A 25 -78.90 37.85 -37.18
CA ASP A 25 -78.05 38.80 -37.93
C ASP A 25 -77.73 38.32 -39.35
N ALA A 26 -78.14 37.09 -39.72
CA ALA A 26 -77.99 36.55 -41.06
C ALA A 26 -79.17 36.93 -41.95
N SER A 27 -78.89 37.48 -43.14
CA SER A 27 -79.87 37.63 -44.21
C SER A 27 -79.29 37.34 -45.59
N ILE A 28 -80.14 36.79 -46.45
CA ILE A 28 -79.84 36.55 -47.86
C ILE A 28 -80.90 37.20 -48.74
N VAL A 29 -80.48 37.71 -49.89
CA VAL A 29 -81.36 38.18 -50.96
C VAL A 29 -81.16 37.28 -52.17
N ILE A 30 -82.22 36.61 -52.58
CA ILE A 30 -82.24 35.70 -53.72
C ILE A 30 -82.92 36.44 -54.88
N ALA A 31 -82.18 36.70 -55.95
CA ALA A 31 -82.72 37.27 -57.18
C ALA A 31 -83.20 36.16 -58.12
N VAL A 32 -84.41 36.34 -58.66
CA VAL A 32 -84.98 35.52 -59.72
C VAL A 32 -84.64 36.18 -61.06
N LEU A 33 -83.66 35.63 -61.77
CA LEU A 33 -83.19 36.14 -63.06
C LEU A 33 -83.89 35.38 -64.19
N LYS A 34 -84.42 36.09 -65.19
CA LYS A 34 -85.01 35.50 -66.39
C LYS A 34 -84.21 35.88 -67.64
N CYS A 35 -83.90 34.88 -68.46
CA CYS A 35 -83.19 35.05 -69.73
C CYS A 35 -83.83 34.13 -70.79
N GLY A 36 -84.64 34.70 -71.68
CA GLY A 36 -85.40 33.92 -72.67
C GLY A 36 -86.38 32.93 -72.00
N LYS A 37 -86.15 31.62 -72.23
CA LYS A 37 -86.93 30.51 -71.64
C LYS A 37 -86.35 29.99 -70.30
N TRP A 38 -85.28 30.60 -69.78
CA TRP A 38 -84.59 30.14 -68.58
C TRP A 38 -84.85 31.07 -67.39
N VAL A 39 -85.03 30.49 -66.21
CA VAL A 39 -85.09 31.19 -64.93
C VAL A 39 -83.97 30.67 -64.03
N LYS A 40 -83.19 31.57 -63.45
CA LYS A 40 -82.09 31.23 -62.55
C LYS A 40 -82.29 31.94 -61.21
N LEU A 41 -82.22 31.19 -60.12
CA LEU A 41 -82.03 31.75 -58.79
C LEU A 41 -80.55 32.06 -58.61
N GLN A 42 -80.26 33.28 -58.18
CA GLN A 42 -78.91 33.70 -57.84
C GLN A 42 -78.95 34.36 -56.47
N LEU A 43 -78.05 33.93 -55.58
CA LEU A 43 -77.77 34.67 -54.36
C LEU A 43 -77.19 36.03 -54.77
N ALA A 44 -77.97 37.08 -54.57
CA ALA A 44 -77.66 38.44 -54.98
C ALA A 44 -76.89 39.18 -53.89
N GLU A 45 -77.29 39.00 -52.63
CA GLU A 45 -76.61 39.57 -51.46
C GLU A 45 -76.64 38.55 -50.31
N SER A 46 -75.57 38.49 -49.53
CA SER A 46 -75.57 37.81 -48.23
C SER A 46 -74.90 38.67 -47.16
N THR A 47 -75.54 38.80 -46.02
CA THR A 47 -75.00 39.48 -44.85
C THR A 47 -75.10 38.54 -43.65
N PRO A 48 -73.97 38.12 -43.04
CA PRO A 48 -72.61 38.39 -43.49
C PRO A 48 -72.29 37.64 -44.81
N ASN A 49 -71.14 37.95 -45.39
CA ASN A 49 -70.65 37.29 -46.60
C ASN A 49 -70.68 35.76 -46.43
N ILE A 50 -70.99 35.02 -47.50
CA ILE A 50 -71.18 33.56 -47.45
C ILE A 50 -69.91 32.77 -47.05
N LEU A 51 -68.74 33.38 -47.17
CA LEU A 51 -67.47 32.82 -46.67
C LEU A 51 -66.99 33.50 -45.38
N GLU A 52 -67.75 34.43 -44.78
CA GLU A 52 -67.43 34.98 -43.46
C GLU A 52 -67.55 33.88 -42.40
N ILE A 53 -66.47 33.71 -41.64
CA ILE A 53 -66.28 32.64 -40.65
C ILE A 53 -66.32 33.13 -39.20
N GLY A 54 -66.33 34.45 -38.95
CA GLY A 54 -66.16 35.05 -37.63
C GLY A 54 -64.69 35.21 -37.23
N SER A 55 -64.44 35.77 -36.05
CA SER A 55 -63.07 36.06 -35.57
C SER A 55 -62.65 35.21 -34.37
N ASN A 56 -63.59 34.47 -33.77
CA ASN A 56 -63.38 33.62 -32.60
C ASN A 56 -64.50 32.57 -32.48
N GLN A 57 -64.36 31.63 -31.54
CA GLN A 57 -65.30 30.52 -31.34
C GLN A 57 -66.75 30.99 -31.10
N ASP A 58 -66.94 32.04 -30.30
CA ASP A 58 -68.28 32.54 -29.95
C ASP A 58 -68.97 33.19 -31.16
N GLU A 59 -68.23 34.00 -31.92
CA GLU A 59 -68.71 34.59 -33.17
C GLU A 59 -69.08 33.51 -34.20
N THR A 60 -68.23 32.52 -34.42
CA THR A 60 -68.51 31.42 -35.35
C THR A 60 -69.72 30.60 -34.93
N LYS A 61 -69.86 30.28 -33.64
CA LYS A 61 -71.04 29.56 -33.12
C LYS A 61 -72.31 30.37 -33.32
N LYS A 62 -72.27 31.69 -33.10
CA LYS A 62 -73.40 32.57 -33.38
C LYS A 62 -73.74 32.59 -34.87
N LEU A 63 -72.74 32.71 -35.74
CA LEU A 63 -72.93 32.66 -37.20
C LEU A 63 -73.57 31.33 -37.65
N LEU A 64 -73.13 30.20 -37.07
CA LEU A 64 -73.68 28.88 -37.35
C LEU A 64 -75.15 28.80 -36.93
N GLN A 65 -75.48 29.24 -35.71
CA GLN A 65 -76.86 29.23 -35.20
C GLN A 65 -77.80 30.10 -36.05
N ASP A 66 -77.38 31.33 -36.38
CA ASP A 66 -78.17 32.24 -37.22
C ASP A 66 -78.37 31.64 -38.63
N HIS A 67 -77.34 30.99 -39.18
CA HIS A 67 -77.40 30.33 -40.49
C HIS A 67 -78.29 29.09 -40.50
N GLU A 68 -78.23 28.23 -39.47
CA GLU A 68 -79.10 27.06 -39.33
C GLU A 68 -80.58 27.48 -39.24
N PHE A 69 -80.86 28.57 -38.51
CA PHE A 69 -82.22 29.13 -38.43
C PHE A 69 -82.67 29.71 -39.77
N LEU A 70 -81.77 30.37 -40.50
CA LEU A 70 -82.02 30.87 -41.86
C LEU A 70 -82.37 29.72 -42.80
N LEU A 71 -81.54 28.68 -42.83
CA LEU A 71 -81.72 27.52 -43.68
C LEU A 71 -83.05 26.80 -43.35
N SER A 72 -83.38 26.67 -42.07
CA SER A 72 -84.66 26.09 -41.62
C SER A 72 -85.86 26.91 -42.11
N LYS A 73 -85.79 28.25 -42.05
CA LYS A 73 -86.83 29.12 -42.59
C LYS A 73 -86.96 29.00 -44.11
N LEU A 74 -85.84 28.91 -44.82
CA LEU A 74 -85.83 28.77 -46.28
C LEU A 74 -86.43 27.42 -46.71
N LYS A 75 -86.04 26.33 -46.04
CA LYS A 75 -86.62 24.99 -46.26
C LYS A 75 -88.12 24.94 -45.92
N ALA A 76 -88.58 25.67 -44.90
CA ALA A 76 -90.02 25.78 -44.62
C ALA A 76 -90.82 26.53 -45.71
N LEU A 77 -90.14 27.27 -46.61
CA LEU A 77 -90.77 27.87 -47.79
C LEU A 77 -90.74 26.93 -49.01
N GLU A 78 -89.99 25.83 -48.96
CA GLU A 78 -89.82 24.87 -50.05
C GLU A 78 -91.15 24.26 -50.50
N ASP A 79 -91.97 23.79 -49.55
CA ASP A 79 -93.30 23.25 -49.85
C ASP A 79 -94.17 24.25 -50.61
N LYS A 80 -94.09 25.53 -50.23
CA LYS A 80 -94.85 26.60 -50.91
C LYS A 80 -94.30 26.91 -52.31
N VAL A 81 -92.99 26.77 -52.51
CA VAL A 81 -92.36 26.93 -53.82
C VAL A 81 -92.78 25.76 -54.74
N TRP A 82 -92.83 24.55 -54.21
CA TRP A 82 -93.31 23.38 -54.95
C TRP A 82 -94.81 23.44 -55.27
N ASP A 83 -95.65 23.89 -54.33
CA ASP A 83 -97.07 24.13 -54.58
C ASP A 83 -97.28 25.14 -55.71
N LEU A 84 -96.46 26.21 -55.75
CA LEU A 84 -96.50 27.22 -56.82
C LEU A 84 -95.99 26.69 -58.17
N LEU A 85 -94.98 25.82 -58.16
CA LEU A 85 -94.49 25.13 -59.36
C LEU A 85 -95.56 24.18 -59.92
N GLN A 86 -96.25 23.42 -59.04
CA GLN A 86 -97.32 22.52 -59.44
C GLN A 86 -98.53 23.27 -60.03
N GLU A 87 -98.89 24.44 -59.48
CA GLU A 87 -99.94 25.28 -60.06
C GLU A 87 -99.50 25.89 -61.39
N ALA A 88 -98.21 26.22 -61.56
CA ALA A 88 -97.66 26.67 -62.84
C ALA A 88 -97.69 25.56 -63.91
N ASP A 89 -97.41 24.30 -63.53
CA ASP A 89 -97.50 23.13 -64.41
C ASP A 89 -98.95 22.91 -64.88
N LYS A 90 -99.92 23.04 -63.96
CA LYS A 90 -101.35 22.94 -64.28
C LYS A 90 -101.81 24.03 -65.26
N VAL A 91 -101.35 25.27 -65.08
CA VAL A 91 -101.62 26.39 -66.00
C VAL A 91 -100.93 26.21 -67.35
N ALA A 92 -99.78 25.52 -67.37
CA ALA A 92 -99.06 25.17 -68.59
C ALA A 92 -99.85 24.12 -69.42
N GLU A 93 -100.46 23.13 -68.78
CA GLU A 93 -101.33 22.13 -69.44
C GLU A 93 -102.56 22.78 -70.12
N GLU A 94 -103.09 23.86 -69.54
CA GLU A 94 -104.21 24.63 -70.10
C GLU A 94 -103.80 25.50 -71.31
N ASN A 95 -102.51 25.83 -71.47
CA ASN A 95 -101.98 26.67 -72.56
C ASN A 95 -100.93 25.93 -73.43
N LYS A 96 -101.41 25.10 -74.37
CA LYS A 96 -100.56 24.24 -75.24
C LYS A 96 -99.45 24.97 -76.03
N GLU A 97 -99.62 26.24 -76.38
CA GLU A 97 -98.59 27.02 -77.09
C GLU A 97 -97.40 27.45 -76.21
N LYS A 98 -97.57 27.46 -74.88
CA LYS A 98 -96.54 27.92 -73.92
C LYS A 98 -96.08 26.83 -72.95
N SER A 99 -96.72 25.66 -72.95
CA SER A 99 -96.38 24.49 -72.11
C SER A 99 -94.88 24.18 -72.10
N GLN A 100 -94.25 24.05 -73.28
CA GLN A 100 -92.80 23.78 -73.38
C GLN A 100 -91.89 24.81 -72.70
N VAL A 101 -92.34 26.07 -72.59
CA VAL A 101 -91.57 27.14 -71.93
C VAL A 101 -91.73 27.04 -70.42
N TYR A 102 -92.94 26.77 -69.94
CA TYR A 102 -93.21 26.58 -68.52
C TYR A 102 -92.51 25.34 -67.97
N ASP A 103 -92.55 24.20 -68.68
CA ASP A 103 -91.85 22.98 -68.28
C ASP A 103 -90.32 23.21 -68.16
N ALA A 104 -89.74 23.92 -69.14
CA ALA A 104 -88.32 24.26 -69.11
C ALA A 104 -87.97 25.25 -67.97
N MET A 105 -88.85 26.23 -67.70
CA MET A 105 -88.69 27.18 -66.60
C MET A 105 -88.83 26.52 -65.23
N ALA A 106 -89.80 25.62 -65.05
CA ALA A 106 -90.01 24.85 -63.81
C ALA A 106 -88.79 23.97 -63.50
N LYS A 107 -88.29 23.23 -64.50
CA LYS A 107 -87.07 22.44 -64.37
C LYS A 107 -85.84 23.29 -63.99
N THR A 108 -85.64 24.41 -64.68
CA THR A 108 -84.50 25.29 -64.38
C THR A 108 -84.62 25.94 -63.00
N LEU A 109 -85.84 26.25 -62.55
CA LEU A 109 -86.09 26.80 -61.22
C LEU A 109 -85.78 25.76 -60.12
N GLY A 110 -86.19 24.49 -60.32
CA GLY A 110 -85.84 23.38 -59.44
C GLY A 110 -84.32 23.18 -59.34
N ASP A 111 -83.64 23.06 -60.49
CA ASP A 111 -82.17 22.93 -60.53
C ASP A 111 -81.46 24.12 -59.83
N ALA A 112 -82.01 25.33 -59.94
CA ALA A 112 -81.47 26.53 -59.30
C ALA A 112 -81.77 26.60 -57.78
N TRP A 113 -82.92 26.07 -57.35
CA TRP A 113 -83.24 25.93 -55.93
C TRP A 113 -82.31 24.92 -55.27
N ASP A 114 -82.13 23.75 -55.88
CA ASP A 114 -81.20 22.72 -55.42
C ASP A 114 -79.78 23.28 -55.30
N ALA A 115 -79.32 24.02 -56.31
CA ALA A 115 -78.00 24.67 -56.28
C ALA A 115 -77.86 25.70 -55.13
N LEU A 116 -78.91 26.45 -54.82
CA LEU A 116 -78.93 27.40 -53.70
C LEU A 116 -78.88 26.65 -52.36
N ILE A 117 -79.68 25.59 -52.20
CA ILE A 117 -79.66 24.77 -50.98
C ILE A 117 -78.29 24.16 -50.77
N ILE A 118 -77.67 23.59 -51.81
CA ILE A 118 -76.30 23.05 -51.75
C ILE A 118 -75.29 24.12 -51.31
N MET A 119 -75.40 25.35 -51.84
CA MET A 119 -74.52 26.46 -51.43
C MET A 119 -74.68 26.81 -49.95
N LEU A 120 -75.92 26.87 -49.45
CA LEU A 120 -76.18 27.17 -48.04
C LEU A 120 -75.78 26.02 -47.11
N GLU A 121 -75.95 24.77 -47.53
CA GLU A 121 -75.45 23.60 -46.81
C GLU A 121 -73.91 23.59 -46.75
N LYS A 122 -73.22 24.01 -47.82
CA LYS A 122 -71.76 24.22 -47.79
C LYS A 122 -71.33 25.30 -46.82
N ARG A 123 -72.09 26.40 -46.72
CA ARG A 123 -71.84 27.43 -45.70
C ARG A 123 -72.03 26.88 -44.28
N GLN A 124 -73.03 26.03 -44.05
CA GLN A 124 -73.19 25.36 -42.76
C GLN A 124 -71.95 24.50 -42.44
N ALA A 125 -71.53 23.64 -43.38
CA ALA A 125 -70.34 22.81 -43.23
C ALA A 125 -69.05 23.63 -42.99
N LEU A 126 -68.90 24.78 -43.66
CA LEU A 126 -67.81 25.72 -43.43
C LEU A 126 -67.81 26.23 -41.97
N LEU A 127 -68.96 26.66 -41.47
CA LEU A 127 -69.08 27.20 -40.11
C LEU A 127 -68.90 26.13 -39.04
N GLU A 128 -69.36 24.90 -39.27
CA GLU A 128 -69.08 23.74 -38.43
C GLU A 128 -67.57 23.45 -38.37
N LEU A 129 -66.91 23.39 -39.53
CA LEU A 129 -65.46 23.18 -39.60
C LEU A 129 -64.67 24.32 -38.93
N THR A 130 -65.12 25.55 -39.11
CA THR A 130 -64.54 26.74 -38.47
C THR A 130 -64.71 26.68 -36.94
N SER A 131 -65.85 26.22 -36.43
CA SER A 131 -66.08 26.06 -35.00
C SER A 131 -65.05 25.11 -34.38
N VAL A 132 -64.78 23.99 -35.05
CA VAL A 132 -63.74 23.02 -34.62
C VAL A 132 -62.34 23.64 -34.72
N PHE A 133 -62.06 24.46 -35.73
CA PHE A 133 -60.79 25.19 -35.84
C PHE A 133 -60.56 26.12 -34.64
N PHE A 134 -61.54 26.96 -34.28
CA PHE A 134 -61.39 27.88 -33.14
C PHE A 134 -61.38 27.14 -31.80
N GLU A 135 -62.04 26.00 -31.67
CA GLU A 135 -61.92 25.13 -30.49
C GLU A 135 -60.49 24.60 -30.33
N ASN A 136 -59.89 24.05 -31.40
CA ASN A 136 -58.50 23.62 -31.38
C ASN A 136 -57.53 24.78 -31.09
N ALA A 137 -57.81 25.98 -31.63
CA ALA A 137 -56.99 27.16 -31.38
C ALA A 137 -57.05 27.59 -29.90
N LEU A 138 -58.22 27.53 -29.29
CA LEU A 138 -58.41 27.82 -27.87
C LEU A 138 -57.70 26.79 -26.99
N GLU A 139 -57.86 25.49 -27.28
CA GLU A 139 -57.15 24.43 -26.56
C GLU A 139 -55.63 24.59 -26.63
N PHE A 140 -55.11 24.95 -27.80
CA PHE A 140 -53.69 25.20 -27.98
C PHE A 140 -53.21 26.43 -27.20
N ALA A 141 -53.97 27.53 -27.24
CA ALA A 141 -53.67 28.72 -26.45
C ALA A 141 -53.64 28.43 -24.94
N ILE A 142 -54.65 27.71 -24.43
CA ILE A 142 -54.70 27.26 -23.03
C ILE A 142 -53.46 26.43 -22.69
N LYS A 143 -53.04 25.52 -23.58
CA LYS A 143 -51.85 24.70 -23.32
C LYS A 143 -50.57 25.53 -23.30
N ILE A 144 -50.43 26.52 -24.18
CA ILE A 144 -49.31 27.47 -24.15
C ILE A 144 -49.27 28.19 -22.80
N ASP A 145 -50.39 28.73 -22.34
CA ASP A 145 -50.47 29.45 -21.05
C ASP A 145 -50.09 28.53 -19.87
N GLN A 146 -50.56 27.29 -19.86
CA GLN A 146 -50.18 26.30 -18.84
C GLN A 146 -48.67 26.04 -18.80
N VAL A 147 -48.02 25.95 -19.96
CA VAL A 147 -46.58 25.71 -20.05
C VAL A 147 -45.78 26.95 -19.65
N GLU A 148 -46.26 28.15 -20.01
CA GLU A 148 -45.68 29.42 -19.56
C GLU A 148 -45.74 29.53 -18.03
N ASP A 149 -46.85 29.11 -17.41
CA ASP A 149 -46.99 29.10 -15.95
C ASP A 149 -46.13 28.01 -15.29
N PHE A 150 -46.01 26.83 -15.90
CA PHE A 150 -45.06 25.81 -15.46
C PHE A 150 -43.62 26.35 -15.45
N LEU A 151 -43.19 27.03 -16.52
CA LEU A 151 -41.85 27.62 -16.61
C LEU A 151 -41.56 28.65 -15.53
N LYS A 152 -42.56 29.45 -15.13
CA LYS A 152 -42.41 30.43 -14.03
C LYS A 152 -42.21 29.75 -12.67
N ASN A 153 -42.83 28.59 -12.46
CA ASN A 153 -42.81 27.87 -11.18
C ASN A 153 -41.71 26.79 -11.10
N ALA A 154 -41.12 26.39 -12.23
CA ALA A 154 -40.15 25.30 -12.35
C ALA A 154 -38.73 25.61 -11.80
N GLN A 155 -38.59 26.57 -10.89
CA GLN A 155 -37.29 26.94 -10.29
C GLN A 155 -36.98 26.20 -8.98
N GLU A 156 -37.94 25.49 -8.39
CA GLU A 156 -37.78 24.85 -7.09
C GLU A 156 -37.76 23.32 -7.25
N PHE A 157 -36.61 22.71 -6.99
CA PHE A 157 -36.47 21.27 -6.78
C PHE A 157 -35.61 21.05 -5.52
N ASP A 158 -36.01 20.09 -4.69
CA ASP A 158 -35.37 19.85 -3.38
C ASP A 158 -34.32 18.74 -3.43
N ASN A 159 -34.44 17.82 -4.40
CA ASN A 159 -33.60 16.64 -4.53
C ASN A 159 -33.55 16.10 -5.96
N ILE A 160 -32.69 15.10 -6.20
CA ILE A 160 -32.48 14.47 -7.51
C ILE A 160 -33.77 13.90 -8.10
N ASP A 161 -34.65 13.32 -7.27
CA ASP A 161 -35.89 12.70 -7.76
C ASP A 161 -36.90 13.76 -8.20
N SER A 162 -37.04 14.85 -7.44
CA SER A 162 -37.86 16.01 -7.85
C SER A 162 -37.34 16.67 -9.13
N LEU A 163 -36.02 16.72 -9.33
CA LEU A 163 -35.42 17.23 -10.57
C LEU A 163 -35.72 16.31 -11.78
N ARG A 164 -35.67 14.99 -11.59
CA ARG A 164 -36.06 14.02 -12.63
C ARG A 164 -37.55 14.11 -12.97
N GLU A 165 -38.41 14.27 -11.95
CA GLU A 165 -39.83 14.47 -12.15
C GLU A 165 -40.11 15.75 -12.94
N LEU A 166 -39.40 16.84 -12.63
CA LEU A 166 -39.52 18.11 -13.35
C LEU A 166 -39.12 17.97 -14.84
N LEU A 167 -38.03 17.26 -15.14
CA LEU A 167 -37.63 16.94 -16.52
C LEU A 167 -38.69 16.10 -17.26
N LEU A 168 -39.29 15.12 -16.58
CA LEU A 168 -40.36 14.30 -17.14
C LEU A 168 -41.63 15.12 -17.41
N GLN A 169 -42.01 16.00 -16.49
CA GLN A 169 -43.13 16.92 -16.66
C GLN A 169 -42.87 17.86 -17.84
N GLN A 170 -41.65 18.36 -18.00
CA GLN A 170 -41.27 19.20 -19.14
C GLN A 170 -41.40 18.46 -20.49
N GLU A 171 -41.00 17.18 -20.54
CA GLU A 171 -41.18 16.33 -21.73
C GLU A 171 -42.67 16.15 -22.06
N HIS A 172 -43.49 15.87 -21.04
CA HIS A 172 -44.94 15.76 -21.20
C HIS A 172 -45.56 17.05 -21.76
N HIS A 173 -45.17 18.21 -21.19
CA HIS A 173 -45.63 19.52 -21.65
C HIS A 173 -45.24 19.78 -23.11
N THR A 174 -44.00 19.45 -23.50
CA THR A 174 -43.51 19.61 -24.87
C THR A 174 -44.29 18.72 -25.84
N LYS A 175 -44.56 17.47 -25.47
CA LYS A 175 -45.33 16.53 -26.28
C LYS A 175 -46.76 17.01 -26.51
N GLU A 176 -47.48 17.34 -25.45
CA GLU A 176 -48.86 17.83 -25.56
C GLU A 176 -48.96 19.13 -26.38
N LEU A 177 -47.99 20.04 -26.20
CA LEU A 177 -47.91 21.29 -26.96
C LEU A 177 -47.75 21.03 -28.47
N LEU A 178 -46.93 20.06 -28.85
CA LEU A 178 -46.79 19.62 -30.25
C LEU A 178 -48.05 18.95 -30.78
N GLU A 179 -48.71 18.11 -29.99
CA GLU A 179 -49.96 17.44 -30.37
C GLU A 179 -51.08 18.46 -30.65
N LYS A 180 -51.27 19.45 -29.76
CA LYS A 180 -52.26 20.52 -29.95
C LYS A 180 -51.91 21.42 -31.14
N SER A 181 -50.63 21.77 -31.31
CA SER A 181 -50.15 22.50 -32.49
C SER A 181 -50.45 21.75 -33.79
N PHE A 182 -50.21 20.44 -33.82
CA PHE A 182 -50.46 19.61 -35.01
C PHE A 182 -51.95 19.51 -35.32
N ALA A 183 -52.80 19.31 -34.31
CA ALA A 183 -54.26 19.28 -34.47
C ALA A 183 -54.80 20.60 -35.05
N LEU A 184 -54.28 21.74 -34.58
CA LEU A 184 -54.65 23.06 -35.10
C LEU A 184 -54.20 23.25 -36.56
N LEU A 185 -52.95 22.90 -36.90
CA LEU A 185 -52.42 23.04 -38.26
C LEU A 185 -53.19 22.18 -39.27
N ASN A 186 -53.51 20.92 -38.93
CA ASN A 186 -54.33 20.07 -39.79
C ASN A 186 -55.72 20.67 -40.01
N LYS A 187 -56.36 21.14 -38.93
CA LYS A 187 -57.70 21.72 -39.03
C LYS A 187 -57.70 23.02 -39.83
N SER A 188 -56.64 23.82 -39.73
CA SER A 188 -56.43 25.00 -40.57
C SER A 188 -56.27 24.66 -42.04
N HIS A 189 -55.55 23.56 -42.35
CA HIS A 189 -55.38 23.10 -43.72
C HIS A 189 -56.72 22.66 -44.31
N ASP A 190 -57.47 21.81 -43.58
CA ASP A 190 -58.83 21.39 -43.97
C ASP A 190 -59.71 22.61 -44.27
N LEU A 191 -59.68 23.62 -43.38
CA LEU A 191 -60.52 24.81 -43.48
C LEU A 191 -60.12 25.69 -44.67
N THR A 192 -58.83 25.92 -44.88
CA THR A 192 -58.34 26.75 -46.00
C THR A 192 -58.61 26.06 -47.34
N GLN A 193 -58.45 24.73 -47.40
CA GLN A 193 -58.80 23.94 -48.58
C GLN A 193 -60.31 24.04 -48.88
N PHE A 194 -61.16 23.89 -47.85
CA PHE A 194 -62.61 24.04 -48.00
C PHE A 194 -62.99 25.42 -48.55
N ILE A 195 -62.37 26.50 -48.03
CA ILE A 195 -62.60 27.87 -48.48
C ILE A 195 -62.20 28.04 -49.96
N GLU A 196 -61.05 27.50 -50.37
CA GLU A 196 -60.58 27.62 -51.76
C GLU A 196 -61.45 26.82 -52.74
N GLU A 197 -61.91 25.62 -52.35
CA GLU A 197 -62.87 24.83 -53.11
C GLU A 197 -64.21 25.58 -53.26
N PHE A 198 -64.74 26.12 -52.16
CA PHE A 198 -66.03 26.84 -52.15
C PHE A 198 -65.98 28.15 -52.95
N LYS A 199 -64.84 28.84 -52.97
CA LYS A 199 -64.59 30.05 -53.78
C LYS A 199 -64.66 29.79 -55.29
N CYS A 200 -64.27 28.60 -55.75
CA CYS A 200 -64.13 28.27 -57.18
C CYS A 200 -65.39 27.69 -57.83
N GLU A 201 -66.52 27.65 -57.12
CA GLU A 201 -67.75 27.04 -57.64
C GLU A 201 -68.55 27.97 -58.57
N GLY A 202 -68.49 27.68 -59.87
CA GLY A 202 -69.34 28.27 -60.90
C GLY A 202 -68.56 28.87 -62.08
N PRO A 203 -69.20 29.03 -63.25
CA PRO A 203 -68.53 29.48 -64.48
C PRO A 203 -68.08 30.96 -64.48
N ASN A 204 -68.43 31.74 -63.45
CA ASN A 204 -68.02 33.14 -63.28
C ASN A 204 -67.58 33.37 -61.83
N ALA A 205 -66.33 33.77 -61.61
CA ALA A 205 -65.81 34.16 -60.30
C ALA A 205 -66.63 35.33 -59.72
N ASN A 206 -67.33 35.11 -58.60
CA ASN A 206 -68.04 36.16 -57.89
C ASN A 206 -67.03 36.99 -57.06
N PRO A 207 -66.88 38.30 -57.30
CA PRO A 207 -65.96 39.16 -56.53
C PRO A 207 -66.20 39.11 -55.02
N GLU A 208 -67.45 38.96 -54.58
CA GLU A 208 -67.80 38.88 -53.16
C GLU A 208 -67.32 37.57 -52.52
N LEU A 209 -67.37 36.45 -53.25
CA LEU A 209 -66.80 35.17 -52.79
C LEU A 209 -65.29 35.27 -52.66
N ILE A 210 -64.62 35.87 -53.64
CA ILE A 210 -63.16 36.02 -53.61
C ILE A 210 -62.74 36.88 -52.42
N GLN A 211 -63.43 38.00 -52.19
CA GLN A 211 -63.15 38.89 -51.07
C GLN A 211 -63.41 38.20 -49.72
N GLY A 212 -64.53 37.48 -49.60
CA GLY A 212 -64.87 36.71 -48.40
C GLY A 212 -63.84 35.63 -48.09
N ALA A 213 -63.46 34.83 -49.10
CA ALA A 213 -62.42 33.81 -48.99
C ALA A 213 -61.10 34.42 -48.49
N HIS A 214 -60.66 35.50 -49.12
CA HIS A 214 -59.42 36.18 -48.75
C HIS A 214 -59.45 36.72 -47.32
N SER A 215 -60.56 37.37 -46.92
CA SER A 215 -60.76 37.85 -45.54
C SER A 215 -60.66 36.70 -44.52
N SER A 216 -61.33 35.59 -44.79
CA SER A 216 -61.35 34.43 -43.90
C SER A 216 -60.00 33.72 -43.82
N CYS A 217 -59.30 33.53 -44.95
CA CYS A 217 -57.93 33.01 -44.94
C CYS A 217 -56.99 33.90 -44.14
N LEU A 218 -57.07 35.23 -44.28
CA LEU A 218 -56.25 36.15 -43.48
C LEU A 218 -56.49 36.03 -41.97
N LYS A 219 -57.75 35.80 -41.54
CA LYS A 219 -58.06 35.58 -40.11
C LYS A 219 -57.42 34.29 -39.60
N ILE A 220 -57.49 33.21 -40.39
CA ILE A 220 -56.87 31.92 -40.08
C ILE A 220 -55.34 32.08 -39.98
N ASP A 221 -54.72 32.66 -41.00
CA ASP A 221 -53.26 32.86 -41.07
C ASP A 221 -52.74 33.72 -39.93
N SER A 222 -53.45 34.82 -39.61
CA SER A 222 -53.06 35.71 -38.51
C SER A 222 -53.11 35.03 -37.15
N LEU A 223 -54.14 34.21 -36.89
CA LEU A 223 -54.27 33.47 -35.63
C LEU A 223 -53.20 32.38 -35.53
N LEU A 224 -52.98 31.63 -36.63
CA LEU A 224 -51.94 30.62 -36.70
C LEU A 224 -50.56 31.22 -36.44
N GLU A 225 -50.19 32.31 -37.12
CA GLU A 225 -48.85 32.89 -36.95
C GLU A 225 -48.65 33.36 -35.50
N MET A 226 -49.65 33.98 -34.87
CA MET A 226 -49.57 34.37 -33.47
C MET A 226 -49.33 33.18 -32.53
N LEU A 227 -50.12 32.11 -32.64
CA LEU A 227 -50.00 30.95 -31.77
C LEU A 227 -48.72 30.15 -32.05
N GLN A 228 -48.32 30.04 -33.32
CA GLN A 228 -47.08 29.36 -33.71
C GLN A 228 -45.84 30.14 -33.29
N ASP A 229 -45.85 31.47 -33.33
CA ASP A 229 -44.75 32.28 -32.82
C ASP A 229 -44.61 32.13 -31.31
N ARG A 230 -45.70 32.21 -30.55
CA ARG A 230 -45.70 31.92 -29.09
C ARG A 230 -45.11 30.54 -28.79
N ARG A 231 -45.54 29.50 -29.50
CA ARG A 231 -45.00 28.13 -29.39
C ARG A 231 -43.50 28.07 -29.71
N ARG A 232 -43.04 28.72 -30.78
CA ARG A 232 -41.61 28.74 -31.17
C ARG A 232 -40.75 29.43 -30.12
N GLN A 233 -41.24 30.51 -29.51
CA GLN A 233 -40.55 31.19 -28.42
C GLN A 233 -40.47 30.28 -27.18
N LEU A 234 -41.60 29.68 -26.80
CA LEU A 234 -41.69 28.75 -25.67
C LEU A 234 -40.76 27.54 -25.83
N ASP A 235 -40.70 26.95 -27.02
CA ASP A 235 -39.76 25.86 -27.35
C ASP A 235 -38.29 26.24 -27.16
N LYS A 236 -37.91 27.50 -27.40
CA LYS A 236 -36.54 27.96 -27.18
C LYS A 236 -36.24 27.99 -25.67
N PHE A 237 -37.17 28.52 -24.88
CA PHE A 237 -37.04 28.56 -23.42
C PHE A 237 -37.01 27.16 -22.81
N LEU A 238 -37.93 26.27 -23.21
CA LEU A 238 -37.96 24.87 -22.74
C LEU A 238 -36.64 24.16 -23.05
N ARG A 239 -36.12 24.27 -24.29
CA ARG A 239 -34.84 23.64 -24.65
C ARG A 239 -33.68 24.15 -23.82
N HIS A 240 -33.59 25.47 -23.62
CA HIS A 240 -32.52 26.05 -22.82
C HIS A 240 -32.61 25.63 -21.35
N GLN A 241 -33.81 25.69 -20.76
CA GLN A 241 -34.03 25.25 -19.38
C GLN A 241 -33.75 23.76 -19.21
N ARG A 242 -34.20 22.91 -20.14
CA ARG A 242 -33.97 21.46 -20.11
C ARG A 242 -32.48 21.15 -20.07
N GLN A 243 -31.70 21.79 -20.94
CA GLN A 243 -30.26 21.62 -21.00
C GLN A 243 -29.58 22.02 -19.67
N GLY A 244 -30.02 23.12 -19.06
CA GLY A 244 -29.53 23.54 -17.74
C GLY A 244 -29.86 22.51 -16.65
N LEU A 245 -31.11 22.05 -16.59
CA LEU A 245 -31.57 21.05 -15.62
C LEU A 245 -30.88 19.70 -15.79
N GLU A 246 -30.65 19.25 -17.02
CA GLU A 246 -29.90 18.01 -17.32
C GLU A 246 -28.43 18.12 -16.86
N GLN A 247 -27.80 19.30 -17.00
CA GLN A 247 -26.46 19.53 -16.47
C GLN A 247 -26.43 19.56 -14.95
N VAL A 248 -27.41 20.19 -14.30
CA VAL A 248 -27.55 20.16 -12.84
C VAL A 248 -27.72 18.73 -12.35
N LEU A 249 -28.55 17.93 -13.03
CA LEU A 249 -28.74 16.52 -12.71
C LEU A 249 -27.42 15.73 -12.79
N GLN A 250 -26.62 15.95 -13.83
CA GLN A 250 -25.28 15.35 -13.94
C GLN A 250 -24.37 15.73 -12.78
N ILE A 251 -24.34 17.02 -12.40
CA ILE A 251 -23.55 17.50 -11.26
C ILE A 251 -24.02 16.87 -9.94
N CYS A 252 -25.33 16.78 -9.70
CA CYS A 252 -25.87 16.16 -8.50
C CYS A 252 -25.53 14.65 -8.42
N LEU A 253 -25.63 13.92 -9.54
CA LEU A 253 -25.26 12.51 -9.60
C LEU A 253 -23.75 12.32 -9.39
N TRP A 254 -22.93 13.21 -9.94
CA TRP A 254 -21.50 13.23 -9.71
C TRP A 254 -21.17 13.41 -8.22
N HIS A 255 -21.80 14.38 -7.55
CA HIS A 255 -21.59 14.58 -6.11
C HIS A 255 -22.05 13.39 -5.26
N GLN A 256 -23.12 12.70 -5.67
CA GLN A 256 -23.55 11.48 -5.02
C GLN A 256 -22.49 10.37 -5.13
N GLN A 257 -21.87 10.21 -6.30
CA GLN A 257 -20.77 9.26 -6.51
C GLN A 257 -19.51 9.67 -5.73
N GLU A 258 -19.13 10.95 -5.76
CA GLU A 258 -18.01 11.50 -4.97
C GLU A 258 -18.19 11.17 -3.49
N THR A 259 -19.39 11.37 -2.94
CA THR A 259 -19.68 11.03 -1.54
C THR A 259 -19.51 9.54 -1.25
N GLN A 260 -19.91 8.66 -2.18
CA GLN A 260 -19.73 7.21 -2.06
C GLN A 260 -18.25 6.83 -2.07
N VAL A 261 -17.48 7.36 -3.03
CA VAL A 261 -16.03 7.13 -3.16
C VAL A 261 -15.28 7.62 -1.93
N THR A 262 -15.62 8.82 -1.43
CA THR A 262 -15.05 9.41 -0.22
C THR A 262 -15.42 8.58 1.03
N SER A 263 -16.67 8.10 1.14
CA SER A 263 -17.10 7.24 2.25
C SER A 263 -16.37 5.90 2.23
N TRP A 264 -16.19 5.31 1.05
CA TRP A 264 -15.48 4.05 0.90
C TRP A 264 -14.01 4.20 1.30
N TYR A 265 -13.33 5.27 0.87
CA TYR A 265 -11.97 5.61 1.32
C TYR A 265 -11.89 5.69 2.85
N LYS A 266 -12.84 6.41 3.48
CA LYS A 266 -12.92 6.58 4.93
C LYS A 266 -13.09 5.25 5.68
N GLN A 267 -13.78 4.28 5.10
CA GLN A 267 -14.05 2.99 5.73
C GLN A 267 -12.92 1.98 5.52
N ASN A 268 -12.27 2.01 4.35
CA ASN A 268 -11.35 0.94 3.95
C ASN A 268 -9.88 1.35 3.99
N ILE A 269 -9.55 2.59 3.59
CA ILE A 269 -8.16 3.03 3.39
C ILE A 269 -7.66 3.89 4.56
N ARG A 270 -8.47 4.84 5.02
CA ARG A 270 -8.03 5.85 6.00
C ARG A 270 -7.42 5.24 7.26
N ASP A 271 -8.10 4.25 7.86
CA ASP A 271 -7.68 3.65 9.13
C ASP A 271 -6.49 2.69 8.94
N TYR A 272 -6.27 2.18 7.72
CA TYR A 272 -5.09 1.39 7.38
C TYR A 272 -3.81 2.24 7.49
N PHE A 273 -3.82 3.45 6.93
CA PHE A 273 -2.65 4.34 7.02
C PHE A 273 -2.38 4.90 8.42
N GLN A 274 -3.38 4.91 9.30
CA GLN A 274 -3.16 5.23 10.71
C GLN A 274 -2.35 4.15 11.44
N LYS A 275 -2.37 2.90 10.95
CA LYS A 275 -1.58 1.79 11.48
C LYS A 275 -0.19 1.78 10.84
N GLN A 276 0.72 2.62 11.33
CA GLN A 276 2.06 2.76 10.76
C GLN A 276 3.06 1.64 11.14
N ASN A 277 2.67 0.63 11.92
CA ASN A 277 3.61 -0.38 12.45
C ASN A 277 4.41 -1.12 11.34
N LEU A 278 5.60 -1.63 11.71
CA LEU A 278 6.45 -2.45 10.82
C LEU A 278 6.63 -3.90 11.28
N GLY A 279 5.92 -4.30 12.33
CA GLY A 279 6.12 -5.59 13.00
C GLY A 279 7.28 -5.59 13.99
N SER A 280 7.39 -6.67 14.75
CA SER A 280 8.45 -6.92 15.74
C SER A 280 9.30 -8.15 15.44
N SER A 281 8.94 -8.90 14.41
CA SER A 281 9.67 -10.06 13.90
C SER A 281 9.57 -10.13 12.37
N LEU A 282 10.38 -11.01 11.77
CA LEU A 282 10.31 -11.27 10.32
C LEU A 282 8.91 -11.72 9.89
N LEU A 283 8.32 -12.67 10.63
CA LEU A 283 6.98 -13.21 10.34
C LEU A 283 5.90 -12.13 10.38
N GLU A 284 5.87 -11.32 11.45
CA GLU A 284 4.89 -10.23 11.57
C GLU A 284 5.06 -9.19 10.45
N ASN A 285 6.30 -8.93 10.02
CA ASN A 285 6.55 -8.01 8.91
C ASN A 285 6.12 -8.59 7.56
N GLU A 286 6.33 -9.89 7.32
CA GLU A 286 5.83 -10.60 6.13
C GLU A 286 4.29 -10.61 6.08
N GLU A 287 3.62 -10.79 7.22
CA GLU A 287 2.16 -10.67 7.33
C GLU A 287 1.67 -9.25 6.97
N LEU A 288 2.40 -8.21 7.40
CA LEU A 288 2.08 -6.82 7.05
C LEU A 288 2.33 -6.52 5.56
N LEU A 289 3.33 -7.14 4.94
CA LEU A 289 3.56 -7.06 3.48
C LEU A 289 2.41 -7.73 2.72
N GLN A 290 1.91 -8.87 3.20
CA GLN A 290 0.74 -9.50 2.62
C GLN A 290 -0.52 -8.63 2.78
N GLU A 291 -0.74 -8.02 3.95
CA GLU A 291 -1.83 -7.06 4.16
C GLU A 291 -1.71 -5.86 3.21
N LEU A 292 -0.48 -5.37 2.95
CA LEU A 292 -0.23 -4.32 1.97
C LEU A 292 -0.61 -4.76 0.55
N GLU A 293 -0.26 -5.97 0.11
CA GLU A 293 -0.64 -6.50 -1.21
C GLU A 293 -2.16 -6.56 -1.38
N GLU A 294 -2.90 -7.01 -0.36
CA GLU A 294 -4.36 -7.00 -0.36
C GLU A 294 -4.92 -5.57 -0.44
N MET A 295 -4.30 -4.62 0.26
CA MET A 295 -4.69 -3.20 0.19
C MET A 295 -4.33 -2.55 -1.15
N GLU A 296 -3.23 -2.94 -1.81
CA GLU A 296 -2.89 -2.46 -3.17
C GLU A 296 -3.98 -2.81 -4.18
N VAL A 297 -4.59 -4.00 -4.07
CA VAL A 297 -5.72 -4.38 -4.94
C VAL A 297 -6.92 -3.46 -4.70
N LYS A 298 -7.29 -3.26 -3.43
CA LYS A 298 -8.39 -2.37 -3.03
C LYS A 298 -8.17 -0.92 -3.47
N VAL A 299 -6.95 -0.41 -3.30
CA VAL A 299 -6.57 0.95 -3.73
C VAL A 299 -6.62 1.08 -5.26
N LYS A 300 -6.20 0.06 -6.02
CA LYS A 300 -6.31 0.06 -7.49
C LYS A 300 -7.77 0.13 -7.96
N GLU A 301 -8.66 -0.66 -7.35
CA GLU A 301 -10.10 -0.61 -7.66
C GLU A 301 -10.68 0.77 -7.36
N TRP A 302 -10.35 1.33 -6.19
CA TRP A 302 -10.78 2.68 -5.80
C TRP A 302 -10.22 3.77 -6.74
N ASN A 303 -8.93 3.73 -7.08
CA ASN A 303 -8.31 4.64 -8.03
C ASN A 303 -9.01 4.62 -9.39
N TYR A 304 -9.35 3.43 -9.91
CA TYR A 304 -10.11 3.34 -11.14
C TYR A 304 -11.46 4.07 -11.04
N THR A 305 -12.17 3.93 -9.91
CA THR A 305 -13.44 4.67 -9.71
C THR A 305 -13.25 6.18 -9.65
N VAL A 306 -12.16 6.65 -9.03
CA VAL A 306 -11.80 8.08 -8.99
C VAL A 306 -11.48 8.60 -10.39
N GLU A 307 -10.67 7.90 -11.19
CA GLU A 307 -10.34 8.30 -12.56
C GLU A 307 -11.58 8.40 -13.46
N GLN A 308 -12.55 7.48 -13.31
CA GLN A 308 -13.82 7.58 -14.02
C GLN A 308 -14.61 8.83 -13.61
N LEU A 309 -14.65 9.11 -12.30
CA LEU A 309 -15.33 10.28 -11.74
C LEU A 309 -14.68 11.59 -12.22
N GLU A 310 -13.35 11.66 -12.26
CA GLU A 310 -12.60 12.79 -12.80
C GLU A 310 -12.84 13.00 -14.30
N GLY A 311 -12.86 11.91 -15.07
CA GLY A 311 -13.21 11.95 -16.49
C GLY A 311 -14.63 12.47 -16.72
N GLU A 312 -15.58 12.09 -15.87
CA GLU A 312 -16.95 12.62 -15.90
C GLU A 312 -16.99 14.11 -15.55
N ALA A 313 -16.32 14.53 -14.47
CA ALA A 313 -16.22 15.94 -14.10
C ALA A 313 -15.66 16.78 -15.25
N PHE A 314 -14.61 16.30 -15.91
CA PHE A 314 -14.00 16.98 -17.05
C PHE A 314 -14.99 17.14 -18.22
N ARG A 315 -15.75 16.10 -18.57
CA ARG A 315 -16.80 16.20 -19.60
C ARG A 315 -17.86 17.26 -19.24
N ILE A 316 -18.32 17.28 -17.98
CA ILE A 316 -19.31 18.26 -17.51
C ILE A 316 -18.74 19.68 -17.55
N LEU A 317 -17.49 19.86 -17.13
CA LEU A 317 -16.80 21.15 -17.10
C LEU A 317 -16.58 21.75 -18.49
N LEU A 318 -16.40 20.92 -19.52
CA LEU A 318 -16.22 21.37 -20.91
C LEU A 318 -17.50 21.85 -21.60
N SER A 319 -18.69 21.56 -21.05
CA SER A 319 -19.94 22.05 -21.64
C SER A 319 -20.07 23.57 -21.47
N GLU A 320 -20.51 24.28 -22.50
CA GLU A 320 -20.53 25.77 -22.52
C GLU A 320 -21.74 26.38 -21.80
N ASP A 321 -22.79 25.61 -21.50
CA ASP A 321 -24.14 26.18 -21.29
C ASP A 321 -24.56 26.38 -19.82
N PHE A 322 -23.66 26.27 -18.84
CA PHE A 322 -24.02 26.43 -17.42
C PHE A 322 -22.98 27.19 -16.60
N THR A 323 -23.46 28.16 -15.81
CA THR A 323 -22.64 29.17 -15.13
C THR A 323 -22.11 28.75 -13.76
N GLU A 324 -22.63 27.69 -13.14
CA GLU A 324 -22.32 27.35 -11.75
C GLU A 324 -21.60 26.00 -11.61
N LYS A 325 -20.35 25.96 -12.11
CA LYS A 325 -19.50 24.75 -12.10
C LYS A 325 -18.35 24.80 -11.10
N GLU A 326 -18.24 25.88 -10.31
CA GLU A 326 -17.13 26.07 -9.39
C GLU A 326 -17.09 25.01 -8.28
N HIS A 327 -18.26 24.65 -7.73
CA HIS A 327 -18.36 23.61 -6.71
C HIS A 327 -17.90 22.25 -7.23
N LEU A 328 -18.34 21.85 -8.43
CA LEU A 328 -17.87 20.64 -9.09
C LEU A 328 -16.34 20.66 -9.26
N LYS A 329 -15.80 21.77 -9.79
CA LYS A 329 -14.35 21.93 -10.00
C LYS A 329 -13.57 21.78 -8.70
N LEU A 330 -14.00 22.44 -7.62
CA LEU A 330 -13.36 22.37 -6.31
C LEU A 330 -13.44 20.95 -5.72
N SER A 331 -14.59 20.29 -5.79
CA SER A 331 -14.73 18.91 -5.31
C SER A 331 -13.88 17.94 -6.12
N ASN A 332 -13.82 18.10 -7.45
CA ASN A 332 -12.96 17.30 -8.30
C ASN A 332 -11.47 17.49 -7.93
N GLN A 333 -11.02 18.72 -7.74
CA GLN A 333 -9.65 18.98 -7.28
C GLN A 333 -9.33 18.31 -5.94
N LYS A 334 -10.29 18.29 -5.00
CA LYS A 334 -10.10 17.63 -3.70
C LYS A 334 -9.97 16.12 -3.86
N ILE A 335 -10.77 15.49 -4.73
CA ILE A 335 -10.69 14.04 -4.92
C ILE A 335 -9.38 13.65 -5.63
N SER A 336 -8.93 14.46 -6.59
CA SER A 336 -7.61 14.30 -7.23
C SER A 336 -6.47 14.35 -6.22
N LEU A 337 -6.48 15.36 -5.34
CA LEU A 337 -5.47 15.49 -4.28
C LEU A 337 -5.50 14.28 -3.33
N LEU A 338 -6.70 13.83 -2.94
CA LEU A 338 -6.84 12.63 -2.10
C LEU A 338 -6.28 11.38 -2.79
N GLN A 339 -6.47 11.24 -4.10
CA GLN A 339 -5.92 10.14 -4.88
C GLN A 339 -4.38 10.17 -4.89
N GLU A 340 -3.80 11.34 -5.13
CA GLU A 340 -2.34 11.54 -5.09
C GLU A 340 -1.76 11.20 -3.70
N GLU A 341 -2.41 11.67 -2.62
CA GLU A 341 -2.01 11.37 -1.24
C GLU A 341 -2.05 9.86 -0.93
N VAL A 342 -3.10 9.15 -1.37
CA VAL A 342 -3.22 7.70 -1.18
C VAL A 342 -2.12 6.95 -1.93
N CYS A 343 -1.85 7.32 -3.18
CA CYS A 343 -0.77 6.72 -3.97
C CYS A 343 0.59 6.93 -3.30
N PHE A 344 0.88 8.15 -2.86
CA PHE A 344 2.12 8.48 -2.15
C PHE A 344 2.28 7.65 -0.87
N HIS A 345 1.25 7.58 -0.02
CA HIS A 345 1.32 6.81 1.23
C HIS A 345 1.43 5.30 1.01
N MET A 346 0.84 4.75 -0.06
CA MET A 346 1.04 3.34 -0.43
C MET A 346 2.51 3.06 -0.78
N GLU A 347 3.13 3.90 -1.60
CA GLU A 347 4.54 3.76 -1.98
C GLU A 347 5.48 3.90 -0.79
N GLU A 348 5.23 4.90 0.06
CA GLU A 348 5.98 5.11 1.30
C GLU A 348 5.89 3.92 2.25
N ARG A 349 4.67 3.41 2.49
CA ARG A 349 4.47 2.25 3.37
C ARG A 349 5.12 0.99 2.82
N LYS A 350 5.07 0.77 1.50
CA LYS A 350 5.76 -0.34 0.83
C LYS A 350 7.26 -0.27 1.04
N ALA A 351 7.86 0.89 0.84
CA ALA A 351 9.30 1.09 1.03
C ALA A 351 9.71 0.83 2.48
N LEU A 352 8.96 1.36 3.45
CA LEU A 352 9.23 1.15 4.87
C LEU A 352 9.11 -0.32 5.30
N LEU A 353 8.06 -1.02 4.85
CA LEU A 353 7.89 -2.44 5.15
C LEU A 353 9.00 -3.29 4.53
N GLN A 354 9.42 -2.99 3.29
CA GLN A 354 10.51 -3.71 2.63
C GLN A 354 11.86 -3.48 3.32
N GLU A 355 12.16 -2.24 3.72
CA GLU A 355 13.38 -1.95 4.49
C GLU A 355 13.37 -2.63 5.87
N ALA A 356 12.21 -2.70 6.52
CA ALA A 356 12.04 -3.44 7.77
C ALA A 356 12.22 -4.94 7.58
N ASN A 357 11.70 -5.51 6.49
CA ASN A 357 11.90 -6.90 6.10
C ASN A 357 13.39 -7.23 5.93
N ASP A 358 14.10 -6.38 5.20
CA ASP A 358 15.55 -6.44 4.99
C ASP A 358 16.35 -6.37 6.28
N PHE A 359 15.86 -5.62 7.27
CA PHE A 359 16.42 -5.57 8.62
C PHE A 359 16.17 -6.86 9.38
N PHE A 360 14.92 -7.36 9.41
CA PHE A 360 14.58 -8.58 10.15
C PHE A 360 15.27 -9.83 9.57
N HIS A 361 15.40 -9.94 8.26
CA HIS A 361 16.21 -10.99 7.63
C HIS A 361 17.69 -10.90 8.04
N ALA A 362 18.27 -9.70 8.07
CA ALA A 362 19.65 -9.50 8.50
C ALA A 362 19.83 -9.82 10.00
N ALA A 363 18.85 -9.48 10.84
CA ALA A 363 18.82 -9.83 12.25
C ALA A 363 18.73 -11.34 12.46
N GLY A 364 17.85 -12.04 11.72
CA GLY A 364 17.76 -13.50 11.73
C GLY A 364 19.10 -14.16 11.39
N LYS A 365 19.77 -13.74 10.32
CA LYS A 365 21.10 -14.25 9.95
C LYS A 365 22.17 -14.05 11.03
N VAL A 366 22.14 -12.92 11.73
CA VAL A 366 23.04 -12.66 12.87
C VAL A 366 22.74 -13.62 14.02
N LEU A 367 21.46 -13.81 14.36
CA LEU A 367 21.04 -14.72 15.43
C LEU A 367 21.39 -16.18 15.12
N ASP A 368 21.14 -16.65 13.89
CA ASP A 368 21.51 -18.01 13.43
C ASP A 368 23.04 -18.21 13.48
N GLY A 369 23.79 -17.18 13.09
CA GLY A 369 25.25 -17.17 13.19
C GLY A 369 25.73 -17.26 14.64
N LEU A 370 25.13 -16.48 15.55
CA LEU A 370 25.46 -16.50 16.97
C LEU A 370 25.17 -17.87 17.59
N GLU A 371 24.01 -18.47 17.29
CA GLU A 371 23.65 -19.82 17.73
C GLU A 371 24.65 -20.86 17.18
N SER A 372 25.07 -20.72 15.92
CA SER A 372 26.08 -21.60 15.32
C SER A 372 27.42 -21.53 16.05
N ILE A 373 27.87 -20.33 16.46
CA ILE A 373 29.08 -20.18 17.27
C ILE A 373 28.90 -20.78 18.67
N GLU A 374 27.78 -20.50 19.34
CA GLU A 374 27.50 -21.08 20.67
C GLU A 374 27.51 -22.61 20.64
N ASN A 375 26.89 -23.21 19.61
CA ASN A 375 26.87 -24.65 19.41
C ASN A 375 28.26 -25.19 19.07
N TYR A 376 29.01 -24.51 18.20
CA TYR A 376 30.40 -24.86 17.89
C TYR A 376 31.26 -24.87 19.16
N HIS A 377 31.13 -23.84 20.00
CA HIS A 377 31.85 -23.75 21.28
C HIS A 377 31.50 -24.92 22.23
N LYS A 378 30.20 -25.23 22.39
CA LYS A 378 29.74 -26.35 23.23
C LYS A 378 30.27 -27.70 22.75
N ILE A 379 30.17 -27.98 21.45
CA ILE A 379 30.65 -29.24 20.84
C ILE A 379 32.16 -29.33 21.00
N SER A 380 32.88 -28.25 20.73
CA SER A 380 34.33 -28.22 20.77
C SER A 380 34.91 -28.47 22.16
N ILE A 381 34.24 -27.98 23.21
CA ILE A 381 34.58 -28.30 24.60
C ILE A 381 34.34 -29.78 24.89
N SER A 382 33.26 -30.37 24.36
CA SER A 382 32.93 -31.79 24.58
C SER A 382 33.83 -32.77 23.83
N GLU A 383 34.38 -32.38 22.68
CA GLU A 383 35.24 -33.21 21.82
C GLU A 383 36.73 -33.12 22.13
N GLY A 384 37.15 -32.24 23.06
CA GLY A 384 38.55 -32.13 23.51
C GLY A 384 39.51 -31.60 22.44
N LEU A 385 39.04 -30.76 21.52
CA LEU A 385 39.84 -30.19 20.43
C LEU A 385 40.94 -29.24 20.95
N HIS A 386 42.10 -29.24 20.27
CA HIS A 386 43.29 -28.46 20.64
C HIS A 386 42.98 -26.95 20.68
N LEU A 387 43.21 -26.34 21.86
CA LEU A 387 42.85 -24.95 22.20
C LEU A 387 43.28 -23.87 21.16
N PRO A 388 44.46 -23.93 20.51
CA PRO A 388 44.90 -22.94 19.52
C PRO A 388 44.12 -22.95 18.19
N ILE A 389 43.76 -24.12 17.66
CA ILE A 389 42.98 -24.23 16.40
C ILE A 389 41.55 -23.74 16.63
N LEU A 390 41.01 -24.05 17.81
CA LEU A 390 39.74 -23.53 18.27
C LEU A 390 39.72 -22.01 18.32
N THR A 391 40.81 -21.43 18.84
CA THR A 391 40.95 -19.98 19.03
C THR A 391 40.94 -19.23 17.70
N LEU A 392 41.63 -19.75 16.68
CA LEU A 392 41.67 -19.11 15.36
C LEU A 392 40.30 -19.12 14.68
N LYS A 393 39.63 -20.27 14.65
CA LYS A 393 38.29 -20.41 14.04
C LYS A 393 37.22 -19.61 14.78
N TYR A 394 37.26 -19.59 16.12
CA TYR A 394 36.33 -18.80 16.93
C TYR A 394 36.49 -17.30 16.63
N LYS A 395 37.73 -16.81 16.53
CA LYS A 395 38.03 -15.42 16.20
C LYS A 395 37.58 -15.02 14.78
N GLU A 396 37.77 -15.90 13.80
CA GLU A 396 37.30 -15.69 12.42
C GLU A 396 35.76 -15.58 12.35
N LEU A 397 35.05 -16.49 13.03
CA LEU A 397 33.59 -16.47 13.10
C LEU A 397 33.07 -15.24 13.84
N GLN A 398 33.74 -14.82 14.92
CA GLN A 398 33.37 -13.63 15.69
C GLN A 398 33.51 -12.35 14.87
N GLU A 399 34.60 -12.19 14.10
CA GLU A 399 34.76 -11.01 13.23
C GLU A 399 33.74 -10.98 12.08
N ALA A 400 33.41 -12.15 11.51
CA ALA A 400 32.34 -12.25 10.52
C ALA A 400 30.98 -11.81 11.10
N ILE A 401 30.64 -12.26 12.32
CA ILE A 401 29.39 -11.85 12.99
C ILE A 401 29.40 -10.37 13.36
N LYS A 402 30.54 -9.81 13.76
CA LYS A 402 30.66 -8.38 14.07
C LYS A 402 30.38 -7.50 12.85
N GLY A 403 30.89 -7.88 11.68
CA GLY A 403 30.56 -7.21 10.41
C GLY A 403 29.07 -7.29 10.06
N CYS A 404 28.47 -8.48 10.19
CA CYS A 404 27.04 -8.67 9.98
C CYS A 404 26.19 -7.85 10.97
N THR A 405 26.54 -7.87 12.25
CA THR A 405 25.87 -7.12 13.33
C THR A 405 25.93 -5.61 13.05
N ALA A 406 27.11 -5.08 12.67
CA ALA A 406 27.24 -3.67 12.34
C ALA A 406 26.32 -3.26 11.20
N THR A 407 26.20 -4.10 10.17
CA THR A 407 25.31 -3.90 9.03
C THR A 407 23.84 -3.94 9.45
N THR A 408 23.42 -4.94 10.23
CA THR A 408 22.06 -5.06 10.77
C THR A 408 21.68 -3.86 11.63
N MET A 409 22.57 -3.45 12.55
CA MET A 409 22.34 -2.28 13.40
C MET A 409 22.27 -0.98 12.59
N GLN A 410 23.02 -0.88 11.49
CA GLN A 410 22.92 0.26 10.59
C GLN A 410 21.57 0.31 9.89
N LYS A 411 21.07 -0.82 9.36
CA LYS A 411 19.73 -0.90 8.76
C LYS A 411 18.65 -0.49 9.77
N GLY A 412 18.72 -1.01 11.00
CA GLY A 412 17.78 -0.65 12.06
C GLY A 412 17.84 0.83 12.44
N ARG A 413 19.04 1.41 12.56
CA ARG A 413 19.21 2.86 12.81
C ARG A 413 18.64 3.72 11.67
N THR A 414 18.82 3.32 10.41
CA THR A 414 18.25 4.06 9.27
C THR A 414 16.73 4.14 9.39
N LEU A 415 16.06 3.03 9.74
CA LEU A 415 14.61 3.02 9.96
C LEU A 415 14.19 3.87 11.16
N VAL A 416 14.91 3.77 12.28
CA VAL A 416 14.62 4.57 13.48
C VAL A 416 14.83 6.06 13.23
N ASN A 417 15.83 6.45 12.42
CA ASN A 417 16.10 7.86 12.09
C ASN A 417 15.04 8.48 11.15
N LYS A 418 14.33 7.66 10.37
CA LYS A 418 13.18 8.12 9.57
C LYS A 418 11.96 8.39 10.43
N ALA A 419 11.98 7.93 11.68
CA ALA A 419 10.88 8.02 12.60
C ALA A 419 11.04 9.28 13.47
N ASP A 420 9.96 10.05 13.65
CA ASP A 420 9.96 11.19 14.57
C ASP A 420 10.19 10.73 16.02
N SER A 421 10.68 11.63 16.89
CA SER A 421 11.01 11.33 18.29
C SER A 421 9.85 10.77 19.15
N HIS A 422 8.61 10.81 18.63
CA HIS A 422 7.40 10.31 19.29
C HIS A 422 6.75 9.12 18.56
N SER A 423 7.40 8.58 17.55
CA SER A 423 6.81 7.54 16.69
C SER A 423 6.95 6.14 17.32
N SER A 424 5.81 5.46 17.52
CA SER A 424 5.77 4.11 18.09
C SER A 424 5.90 3.00 17.06
N TRP A 425 5.90 3.33 15.76
CA TRP A 425 5.87 2.33 14.69
C TRP A 425 7.20 1.59 14.49
N VAL A 426 8.32 2.16 14.94
CA VAL A 426 9.65 1.54 14.95
C VAL A 426 9.97 0.75 16.23
N ALA A 427 9.02 0.66 17.17
CA ALA A 427 9.27 0.01 18.47
C ALA A 427 9.70 -1.46 18.35
N GLY A 428 9.16 -2.20 17.36
CA GLY A 428 9.57 -3.58 17.07
C GLY A 428 11.02 -3.68 16.59
N ILE A 429 11.44 -2.76 15.73
CA ILE A 429 12.82 -2.65 15.23
C ILE A 429 13.78 -2.39 16.40
N GLN A 430 13.46 -1.42 17.27
CA GLN A 430 14.27 -1.09 18.44
C GLN A 430 14.44 -2.29 19.38
N LYS A 431 13.34 -2.99 19.70
CA LYS A 431 13.38 -4.20 20.54
C LYS A 431 14.24 -5.30 19.93
N MET A 432 14.15 -5.52 18.62
CA MET A 432 14.98 -6.50 17.94
C MET A 432 16.46 -6.11 17.95
N MET A 433 16.78 -4.83 17.74
CA MET A 433 18.16 -4.32 17.85
C MET A 433 18.73 -4.54 19.25
N GLU A 434 17.97 -4.23 20.30
CA GLU A 434 18.37 -4.48 21.69
C GLU A 434 18.58 -5.98 21.95
N TYR A 435 17.71 -6.83 21.42
CA TYR A 435 17.83 -8.29 21.55
C TYR A 435 19.10 -8.83 20.87
N VAL A 436 19.36 -8.42 19.62
CA VAL A 436 20.57 -8.81 18.88
C VAL A 436 21.82 -8.32 19.62
N GLN A 437 21.84 -7.06 20.07
CA GLN A 437 22.99 -6.52 20.80
C GLN A 437 23.24 -7.29 22.10
N LYS A 438 22.19 -7.58 22.87
CA LYS A 438 22.30 -8.38 24.10
C LYS A 438 22.86 -9.78 23.83
N LYS A 439 22.47 -10.43 22.74
CA LYS A 439 22.99 -11.74 22.34
C LYS A 439 24.46 -11.68 21.94
N VAL A 440 24.87 -10.64 21.21
CA VAL A 440 26.27 -10.39 20.86
C VAL A 440 27.11 -10.15 22.12
N ASP A 441 26.62 -9.33 23.05
CA ASP A 441 27.31 -9.05 24.32
C ASP A 441 27.45 -10.31 25.18
N GLN A 442 26.41 -11.16 25.23
CA GLN A 442 26.46 -12.46 25.89
C GLN A 442 27.56 -13.36 25.30
N LEU A 443 27.63 -13.50 23.98
CA LEU A 443 28.68 -14.28 23.33
C LEU A 443 30.07 -13.72 23.62
N ASN A 444 30.23 -12.39 23.54
CA ASN A 444 31.51 -11.74 23.85
C ASN A 444 31.94 -11.96 25.30
N SER A 445 31.01 -11.98 26.25
CA SER A 445 31.29 -12.22 27.68
C SER A 445 31.60 -13.68 28.03
N GLN A 446 31.12 -14.63 27.22
CA GLN A 446 31.39 -16.07 27.39
C GLN A 446 32.73 -16.50 26.79
N CYS A 447 33.38 -15.61 26.06
CA CYS A 447 34.72 -15.83 25.53
C CYS A 447 35.70 -15.85 26.73
N PRO A 448 36.45 -16.94 26.96
CA PRO A 448 37.51 -16.91 27.97
C PRO A 448 38.50 -15.78 27.66
N ASP A 449 39.05 -15.13 28.68
CA ASP A 449 40.13 -14.16 28.51
C ASP A 449 41.38 -14.89 27.98
N TYR A 450 41.44 -15.08 26.65
CA TYR A 450 42.52 -15.76 25.97
C TYR A 450 43.85 -15.00 26.12
N GLU A 451 43.81 -13.70 26.43
CA GLU A 451 44.97 -12.94 26.87
C GLU A 451 45.54 -13.51 28.18
N GLU A 452 44.70 -13.86 29.16
CA GLU A 452 45.15 -14.45 30.44
C GLU A 452 45.82 -15.82 30.22
N PHE A 453 45.27 -16.66 29.32
CA PHE A 453 45.89 -17.93 28.95
C PHE A 453 47.23 -17.75 28.24
N THR A 454 47.31 -16.81 27.28
CA THR A 454 48.54 -16.50 26.55
C THR A 454 49.62 -15.98 27.49
N LEU A 455 49.24 -15.16 28.46
CA LEU A 455 50.13 -14.57 29.46
C LEU A 455 50.62 -15.62 30.46
N LYS A 456 49.74 -16.53 30.93
CA LYS A 456 50.13 -17.70 31.73
C LYS A 456 51.08 -18.64 30.99
N LYS A 457 50.83 -18.89 29.69
CA LYS A 457 51.73 -19.69 28.85
C LYS A 457 53.12 -19.07 28.76
N GLN A 458 53.21 -17.77 28.45
CA GLN A 458 54.49 -17.06 28.41
C GLN A 458 55.21 -17.07 29.76
N GLN A 459 54.46 -16.92 30.86
CA GLN A 459 55.01 -16.97 32.22
C GLN A 459 55.60 -18.35 32.55
N TRP A 460 54.91 -19.45 32.21
CA TRP A 460 55.44 -20.79 32.40
C TRP A 460 56.68 -21.06 31.55
N ILE A 461 56.71 -20.64 30.28
CA ILE A 461 57.89 -20.78 29.41
C ILE A 461 59.08 -20.00 29.99
N ALA A 462 58.86 -18.75 30.42
CA ALA A 462 59.92 -17.93 31.01
C ALA A 462 60.45 -18.54 32.32
N SER A 463 59.57 -19.03 33.18
CA SER A 463 59.95 -19.69 34.44
C SER A 463 60.73 -20.99 34.19
N LEU A 464 60.31 -21.77 33.19
CA LEU A 464 60.97 -23.02 32.84
C LEU A 464 62.36 -22.79 32.27
N GLU A 465 62.51 -21.83 31.38
CA GLU A 465 63.80 -21.44 30.82
C GLU A 465 64.75 -20.91 31.89
N ASP A 466 64.23 -20.15 32.88
CA ASP A 466 65.00 -19.67 34.03
C ASP A 466 65.49 -20.83 34.92
N HIS A 467 64.60 -21.74 35.34
CA HIS A 467 64.99 -22.90 36.15
C HIS A 467 66.01 -23.79 35.43
N LEU A 468 65.79 -24.14 34.15
CA LEU A 468 66.73 -24.95 33.37
C LEU A 468 68.06 -24.24 33.13
N SER A 469 68.05 -22.91 32.96
CA SER A 469 69.28 -22.12 32.82
C SER A 469 70.08 -22.07 34.13
N LYS A 470 69.42 -21.89 35.28
CA LYS A 470 70.06 -21.95 36.61
C LYS A 470 70.68 -23.32 36.86
N VAL A 471 69.95 -24.40 36.56
CA VAL A 471 70.48 -25.77 36.69
C VAL A 471 71.71 -25.96 35.79
N SER A 472 71.63 -25.51 34.53
CA SER A 472 72.76 -25.58 33.60
C SER A 472 73.98 -24.79 34.08
N GLN A 473 73.77 -23.58 34.61
CA GLN A 473 74.85 -22.74 35.16
C GLN A 473 75.48 -23.36 36.41
N SER A 474 74.68 -23.90 37.32
CA SER A 474 75.16 -24.60 38.52
C SER A 474 75.98 -25.85 38.16
N ILE A 475 75.51 -26.66 37.22
CA ILE A 475 76.25 -27.83 36.70
C ILE A 475 77.60 -27.38 36.09
N LYS A 476 77.60 -26.32 35.27
CA LYS A 476 78.84 -25.76 34.69
C LYS A 476 79.82 -25.25 35.76
N LYS A 477 79.32 -24.76 36.90
CA LYS A 477 80.15 -24.32 38.04
C LYS A 477 80.70 -25.51 38.84
N LEU A 478 79.89 -26.52 39.09
CA LEU A 478 80.24 -27.69 39.91
C LEU A 478 81.18 -28.67 39.19
N ALA A 479 80.97 -28.91 37.89
CA ALA A 479 81.75 -29.86 37.10
C ALA A 479 83.29 -29.64 37.16
N PRO A 480 83.83 -28.42 36.93
CA PRO A 480 85.28 -28.20 36.98
C PRO A 480 85.85 -28.33 38.40
N MET A 481 85.07 -28.04 39.45
CA MET A 481 85.52 -28.19 40.84
C MET A 481 85.77 -29.64 41.22
N LEU A 482 85.12 -30.58 40.53
CA LEU A 482 85.27 -32.03 40.74
C LEU A 482 86.29 -32.67 39.80
N ALA A 483 86.65 -32.00 38.70
CA ALA A 483 87.68 -32.45 37.77
C ALA A 483 89.09 -32.26 38.33
N VAL A 484 89.28 -31.33 39.28
CA VAL A 484 90.54 -31.18 40.02
C VAL A 484 90.73 -32.39 40.93
N GLY A 485 91.93 -32.99 40.86
CA GLY A 485 92.34 -34.11 41.69
C GLY A 485 92.16 -33.81 43.18
N MET A 486 91.75 -34.80 43.94
CA MET A 486 91.41 -34.65 45.34
C MET A 486 92.68 -34.75 46.21
N GLU A 487 93.21 -33.60 46.63
CA GLU A 487 94.31 -33.53 47.59
C GLU A 487 93.75 -33.60 49.01
N ILE A 488 93.79 -34.80 49.61
CA ILE A 488 93.18 -35.06 50.91
C ILE A 488 93.96 -34.41 52.07
N GLY A 489 95.27 -34.14 51.88
CA GLY A 489 96.15 -33.62 52.94
C GLY A 489 96.68 -34.73 53.86
N SER A 490 97.74 -34.44 54.61
CA SER A 490 98.37 -35.43 55.53
C SER A 490 98.07 -35.15 57.00
N TYR A 491 97.48 -33.99 57.30
CA TYR A 491 97.11 -33.58 58.64
C TYR A 491 95.58 -33.51 58.79
N LEU A 492 95.06 -33.83 59.98
CA LEU A 492 93.63 -33.84 60.25
C LEU A 492 92.94 -32.52 59.86
N CYS A 493 93.53 -31.36 60.19
CA CYS A 493 92.96 -30.06 59.89
C CYS A 493 92.87 -29.75 58.38
N GLU A 494 93.77 -30.32 57.57
CA GLU A 494 93.75 -30.18 56.11
C GLU A 494 92.62 -31.02 55.52
N SER A 495 92.51 -32.28 55.95
CA SER A 495 91.47 -33.23 55.54
C SER A 495 90.06 -32.77 55.93
N GLU A 496 89.88 -32.21 57.13
CA GLU A 496 88.60 -31.65 57.58
C GLU A 496 88.18 -30.42 56.76
N ARG A 497 89.13 -29.57 56.36
CA ARG A 497 88.85 -28.43 55.46
C ARG A 497 88.39 -28.90 54.08
N VAL A 498 89.00 -29.97 53.55
CA VAL A 498 88.61 -30.58 52.27
C VAL A 498 87.24 -31.26 52.39
N LEU A 499 86.98 -31.98 53.49
CA LEU A 499 85.67 -32.56 53.80
C LEU A 499 84.57 -31.49 53.84
N ASN A 500 84.77 -30.40 54.58
CA ASN A 500 83.82 -29.30 54.66
C ASN A 500 83.52 -28.65 53.29
N LYS A 501 84.54 -28.52 52.43
CA LYS A 501 84.37 -28.03 51.06
C LYS A 501 83.50 -28.99 50.22
N HIS A 502 83.71 -30.30 50.35
CA HIS A 502 82.90 -31.30 49.65
C HIS A 502 81.47 -31.41 50.19
N LEU A 503 81.25 -31.17 51.50
CA LEU A 503 79.91 -31.07 52.09
C LEU A 503 79.14 -29.84 51.54
N GLU A 504 79.82 -28.71 51.37
CA GLU A 504 79.22 -27.52 50.75
C GLU A 504 78.90 -27.75 49.26
N LEU A 505 79.75 -28.48 48.52
CA LEU A 505 79.45 -28.90 47.15
C LEU A 505 78.23 -29.85 47.08
N ALA A 506 78.09 -30.76 48.05
CA ALA A 506 76.93 -31.64 48.15
C ALA A 506 75.64 -30.84 48.41
N LYS A 507 75.70 -29.83 49.28
CA LYS A 507 74.59 -28.91 49.53
C LYS A 507 74.17 -28.15 48.27
N GLN A 508 75.11 -27.57 47.54
CA GLN A 508 74.84 -26.87 46.27
C GLN A 508 74.28 -27.81 45.19
N THR A 509 74.73 -29.06 45.15
CA THR A 509 74.19 -30.09 44.24
C THR A 509 72.74 -30.43 44.58
N LYS A 510 72.40 -30.52 45.88
CA LYS A 510 71.03 -30.76 46.35
C LYS A 510 70.09 -29.59 46.04
N GLU A 511 70.54 -28.34 46.23
CA GLU A 511 69.79 -27.14 45.83
C GLU A 511 69.53 -27.13 44.32
N THR A 512 70.53 -27.50 43.51
CA THR A 512 70.39 -27.62 42.04
C THR A 512 69.38 -28.72 41.64
N SER A 513 69.32 -29.83 42.40
CA SER A 513 68.33 -30.89 42.19
C SER A 513 66.90 -30.42 42.49
N CYS A 514 66.71 -29.60 43.54
CA CYS A 514 65.42 -28.98 43.84
C CYS A 514 64.94 -28.05 42.71
N GLU A 515 65.84 -27.25 42.15
CA GLU A 515 65.54 -26.37 41.02
C GLU A 515 65.14 -27.15 39.75
N LEU A 516 65.81 -28.29 39.50
CA LEU A 516 65.44 -29.17 38.39
C LEU A 516 64.06 -29.82 38.60
N LYS A 517 63.73 -30.23 39.83
CA LYS A 517 62.38 -30.76 40.16
C LYS A 517 61.29 -29.71 39.99
N ALA A 518 61.58 -28.44 40.28
CA ALA A 518 60.65 -27.35 40.01
C ALA A 518 60.38 -27.21 38.50
N ALA A 519 61.42 -27.30 37.67
CA ALA A 519 61.27 -27.34 36.21
C ALA A 519 60.45 -28.55 35.73
N GLU A 520 60.74 -29.76 36.22
CA GLU A 520 59.99 -30.99 35.89
C GLU A 520 58.51 -30.88 36.31
N GLY A 521 58.21 -30.24 37.45
CA GLY A 521 56.85 -29.97 37.89
C GLY A 521 56.09 -29.03 36.95
N ILE A 522 56.76 -28.01 36.41
CA ILE A 522 56.17 -27.10 35.41
C ILE A 522 55.95 -27.83 34.08
N ILE A 523 56.90 -28.67 33.64
CA ILE A 523 56.79 -29.48 32.41
C ILE A 523 55.56 -30.40 32.48
N LYS A 524 55.34 -31.07 33.60
CA LYS A 524 54.20 -31.97 33.80
C LYS A 524 52.85 -31.22 33.71
N ASN A 525 52.79 -30.00 34.23
CA ASN A 525 51.58 -29.17 34.10
C ASN A 525 51.37 -28.68 32.65
N MET A 526 52.44 -28.62 31.84
CA MET A 526 52.40 -28.19 30.44
C MET A 526 52.13 -29.36 29.46
N GLU A 527 52.34 -30.62 29.87
CA GLU A 527 52.05 -31.84 29.08
C GLU A 527 50.60 -31.93 28.61
N GLU A 528 49.65 -31.41 29.39
CA GLU A 528 48.23 -31.40 29.04
C GLU A 528 47.88 -30.37 27.95
N LEU A 529 48.78 -29.42 27.66
CA LEU A 529 48.45 -28.21 26.89
C LEU A 529 49.23 -28.07 25.58
N GLU A 530 50.51 -28.48 25.50
CA GLU A 530 51.28 -28.49 24.23
C GLU A 530 52.35 -29.59 24.16
N PRO A 531 52.07 -30.74 23.52
CA PRO A 531 53.01 -31.86 23.47
C PRO A 531 54.27 -31.57 22.62
N GLU A 532 54.19 -30.68 21.62
CA GLU A 532 55.30 -30.40 20.69
C GLU A 532 56.44 -29.60 21.33
N GLN A 533 56.13 -28.58 22.14
CA GLN A 533 57.16 -27.78 22.83
C GLN A 533 57.69 -28.48 24.09
N VAL A 534 56.83 -29.25 24.77
CA VAL A 534 57.19 -30.06 25.93
C VAL A 534 58.33 -31.03 25.60
N ALA A 535 58.33 -31.64 24.41
CA ALA A 535 59.39 -32.57 24.01
C ALA A 535 60.80 -31.94 24.06
N ALA A 536 60.95 -30.69 23.62
CA ALA A 536 62.22 -29.98 23.66
C ALA A 536 62.68 -29.68 25.09
N PHE A 537 61.77 -29.22 25.96
CA PHE A 537 62.09 -28.94 27.36
C PHE A 537 62.35 -30.20 28.18
N SER A 538 61.55 -31.26 27.98
CA SER A 538 61.74 -32.56 28.61
C SER A 538 63.09 -33.15 28.24
N SER A 539 63.47 -33.13 26.96
CA SER A 539 64.78 -33.63 26.53
C SER A 539 65.96 -32.87 27.16
N ARG A 540 65.82 -31.54 27.34
CA ARG A 540 66.83 -30.71 28.01
C ARG A 540 66.89 -30.97 29.52
N ALA A 541 65.74 -31.11 30.19
CA ALA A 541 65.67 -31.47 31.60
C ALA A 541 66.30 -32.85 31.86
N ASP A 542 66.00 -33.84 31.02
CA ASP A 542 66.58 -35.18 31.07
C ASP A 542 68.10 -35.16 30.92
N PHE A 543 68.62 -34.34 30.00
CA PHE A 543 70.06 -34.16 29.83
C PHE A 543 70.72 -33.57 31.08
N LEU A 544 70.15 -32.49 31.63
CA LEU A 544 70.67 -31.85 32.85
C LEU A 544 70.59 -32.78 34.06
N ASN A 545 69.53 -33.60 34.17
CA ASN A 545 69.38 -34.61 35.22
C ASN A 545 70.50 -35.66 35.16
N LYS A 546 70.83 -36.14 33.96
CA LYS A 546 71.94 -37.10 33.77
C LYS A 546 73.28 -36.53 34.21
N GLU A 547 73.57 -35.29 33.83
CA GLU A 547 74.81 -34.60 34.24
C GLU A 547 74.84 -34.33 35.76
N LEU A 548 73.72 -33.91 36.35
CA LEU A 548 73.62 -33.67 37.79
C LEU A 548 73.83 -34.96 38.60
N LYS A 549 73.23 -36.09 38.17
CA LYS A 549 73.43 -37.40 38.82
C LYS A 549 74.88 -37.87 38.76
N LYS A 550 75.61 -37.53 37.68
CA LYS A 550 77.04 -37.85 37.55
C LYS A 550 77.87 -37.04 38.56
N ILE A 551 77.56 -35.76 38.74
CA ILE A 551 78.16 -34.87 39.75
C ILE A 551 77.85 -35.36 41.16
N GLU A 552 76.58 -35.69 41.44
CA GLU A 552 76.13 -36.21 42.73
C GLU A 552 76.89 -37.50 43.10
N LYS A 553 76.94 -38.47 42.18
CA LYS A 553 77.69 -39.73 42.39
C LYS A 553 79.17 -39.48 42.69
N ASN A 554 79.81 -38.52 42.00
CA ASN A 554 81.22 -38.16 42.21
C ASN A 554 81.44 -37.50 43.59
N ILE A 555 80.54 -36.61 44.01
CA ILE A 555 80.63 -35.97 45.33
C ILE A 555 80.42 -37.00 46.43
N THR A 556 79.41 -37.86 46.30
CA THR A 556 79.11 -38.90 47.29
C THR A 556 80.29 -39.85 47.47
N SER A 557 80.89 -40.34 46.39
CA SER A 557 82.06 -41.23 46.50
C SER A 557 83.28 -40.54 47.12
N LYS A 558 83.51 -39.25 46.83
CA LYS A 558 84.58 -38.46 47.46
C LYS A 558 84.30 -38.16 48.93
N LEU A 559 83.04 -37.91 49.31
CA LEU A 559 82.64 -37.71 50.70
C LEU A 559 82.84 -38.99 51.51
N GLU A 560 82.44 -40.15 51.01
CA GLU A 560 82.66 -41.44 51.67
C GLU A 560 84.16 -41.71 51.95
N ILE A 561 85.04 -41.37 51.00
CA ILE A 561 86.49 -41.43 51.19
C ILE A 561 86.96 -40.42 52.25
N LEU A 562 86.51 -39.17 52.20
CA LEU A 562 86.93 -38.12 53.16
C LEU A 562 86.48 -38.40 54.57
N GLU A 563 85.22 -38.80 54.76
CA GLU A 563 84.66 -39.12 56.06
C GLU A 563 85.42 -40.29 56.69
N THR A 564 85.72 -41.34 55.91
CA THR A 564 86.49 -42.49 56.38
C THR A 564 87.94 -42.11 56.72
N TYR A 565 88.58 -41.26 55.91
CA TYR A 565 89.95 -40.81 56.15
C TYR A 565 90.07 -39.87 57.35
N VAL A 566 89.16 -38.90 57.49
CA VAL A 566 89.12 -37.98 58.62
C VAL A 566 88.86 -38.76 59.91
N ALA A 567 87.91 -39.70 59.89
CA ALA A 567 87.66 -40.57 61.04
C ALA A 567 88.89 -41.42 61.41
N PHE A 568 89.62 -41.93 60.41
CA PHE A 568 90.89 -42.63 60.63
C PHE A 568 91.94 -41.72 61.28
N LEU A 569 92.14 -40.50 60.76
CA LEU A 569 93.11 -39.55 61.31
C LEU A 569 92.77 -39.13 62.74
N GLN A 570 91.49 -38.90 63.04
CA GLN A 570 91.01 -38.63 64.41
C GLN A 570 91.35 -39.80 65.33
N SER A 571 91.01 -41.01 64.92
CA SER A 571 91.28 -42.24 65.66
C SER A 571 92.79 -42.49 65.86
N ALA A 572 93.62 -42.20 64.86
CA ALA A 572 95.08 -42.34 64.93
C ALA A 572 95.73 -41.32 65.88
N ILE A 573 95.24 -40.08 65.90
CA ILE A 573 95.68 -39.07 66.87
C ILE A 573 95.32 -39.53 68.29
N GLU A 574 94.08 -39.96 68.50
CA GLU A 574 93.64 -40.45 69.82
C GLU A 574 94.44 -41.68 70.29
N VAL A 575 94.71 -42.66 69.42
CA VAL A 575 95.55 -43.82 69.75
C VAL A 575 96.99 -43.40 70.08
N ASN A 576 97.54 -42.44 69.33
CA ASN A 576 98.88 -41.93 69.61
C ASN A 576 98.95 -41.21 70.96
N ASP A 577 97.92 -40.44 71.31
CA ASP A 577 97.80 -39.81 72.63
C ASP A 577 97.65 -40.86 73.74
N ASP A 578 96.82 -41.89 73.52
CA ASP A 578 96.65 -43.02 74.45
C ASP A 578 97.99 -43.77 74.68
N ILE A 579 98.75 -44.05 73.61
CA ILE A 579 100.09 -44.68 73.68
C ILE A 579 101.08 -43.76 74.40
N LYS A 580 101.04 -42.45 74.15
CA LYS A 580 101.92 -41.48 74.81
C LYS A 580 101.63 -41.42 76.31
N ASN A 581 100.35 -41.37 76.70
CA ASN A 581 99.91 -41.41 78.10
C ASN A 581 100.40 -42.70 78.79
N LEU A 582 100.28 -43.86 78.14
CA LEU A 582 100.80 -45.13 78.65
C LEU A 582 102.33 -45.14 78.75
N LYS A 583 103.03 -44.58 77.77
CA LYS A 583 104.50 -44.47 77.79
C LYS A 583 104.99 -43.55 78.90
N GLU A 584 104.28 -42.47 79.19
CA GLU A 584 104.55 -41.59 80.34
C GLU A 584 104.28 -42.31 81.67
N PHE A 585 103.20 -43.11 81.75
CA PHE A 585 102.89 -43.96 82.91
C PHE A 585 103.99 -45.01 83.18
N TYR A 586 104.51 -45.72 82.17
CA TYR A 586 105.54 -46.74 82.37
C TYR A 586 106.96 -46.18 82.57
N ASN A 587 107.25 -44.96 82.12
CA ASN A 587 108.55 -44.31 82.32
C ASN A 587 108.66 -43.56 83.65
N SER A 588 107.54 -43.35 84.36
CA SER A 588 107.57 -42.78 85.71
C SER A 588 108.08 -43.85 86.70
N LYS A 589 109.30 -43.65 87.24
CA LYS A 589 109.95 -44.59 88.19
C LYS A 589 109.13 -44.72 89.50
N PRO A 590 108.94 -45.93 90.05
CA PRO A 590 108.16 -46.14 91.27
C PRO A 590 108.94 -45.69 92.52
N LEU A 591 108.31 -44.87 93.38
CA LEU A 591 108.83 -44.52 94.71
C LEU A 591 108.53 -45.66 95.71
N PRO A 592 109.50 -46.11 96.53
CA PRO A 592 109.32 -47.28 97.39
C PRO A 592 108.74 -46.88 98.75
N THR A 593 107.42 -46.78 98.89
CA THR A 593 106.81 -46.89 100.24
C THR A 593 105.33 -47.24 100.20
N SER A 594 105.02 -48.38 100.82
CA SER A 594 103.76 -48.70 101.51
C SER A 594 102.43 -48.60 100.74
N ARG A 595 102.09 -49.67 100.00
CA ARG A 595 100.81 -50.41 99.95
C ARG A 595 100.75 -51.14 98.60
N GLU A 596 101.06 -52.44 98.61
CA GLU A 596 101.01 -53.29 97.41
C GLU A 596 99.64 -53.28 96.69
N THR A 597 98.57 -52.83 97.35
CA THR A 597 97.22 -52.72 96.80
C THR A 597 96.98 -51.50 95.90
N GLU A 598 97.56 -50.33 96.17
CA GLU A 598 97.37 -49.11 95.36
C GLU A 598 98.19 -49.16 94.06
N SER A 599 99.43 -49.63 94.14
CA SER A 599 100.25 -49.97 92.96
C SER A 599 99.59 -51.03 92.07
N LYS A 600 98.87 -52.00 92.67
CA LYS A 600 98.12 -53.00 91.89
C LYS A 600 96.97 -52.39 91.11
N ILE A 601 96.20 -51.49 91.70
CA ILE A 601 95.04 -50.84 91.04
C ILE A 601 95.50 -49.91 89.91
N GLU A 602 96.58 -49.15 90.11
CA GLU A 602 97.17 -48.31 89.05
C GLU A 602 97.74 -49.16 87.91
N ILE A 603 98.39 -50.29 88.21
CA ILE A 603 98.86 -51.25 87.20
C ILE A 603 97.68 -51.94 86.50
N GLU A 604 96.60 -52.29 87.19
CA GLU A 604 95.39 -52.88 86.59
C GLU A 604 94.65 -51.87 85.70
N SER A 605 94.60 -50.60 86.12
CA SER A 605 94.05 -49.49 85.33
C SER A 605 94.87 -49.24 84.06
N ALA A 606 96.19 -49.16 84.18
CA ALA A 606 97.09 -49.02 83.04
C ALA A 606 97.08 -50.25 82.13
N ASN A 607 96.89 -51.46 82.69
CA ASN A 607 96.71 -52.67 81.89
C ASN A 607 95.35 -52.68 81.17
N THR A 608 94.29 -52.18 81.80
CA THR A 608 92.98 -51.99 81.14
C THR A 608 93.06 -50.93 80.05
N GLN A 609 93.77 -49.84 80.30
CA GLN A 609 94.03 -48.78 79.33
C GLN A 609 94.86 -49.32 78.17
N TRP A 610 95.91 -50.11 78.42
CA TRP A 610 96.69 -50.81 77.39
C TRP A 610 95.83 -51.75 76.54
N GLN A 611 94.95 -52.55 77.16
CA GLN A 611 94.02 -53.43 76.44
C GLN A 611 93.02 -52.63 75.58
N ASN A 612 92.53 -51.49 76.07
CA ASN A 612 91.67 -50.59 75.30
C ASN A 612 92.44 -49.91 74.17
N THR A 613 93.67 -49.44 74.41
CA THR A 613 94.55 -48.88 73.38
C THR A 613 94.85 -49.92 72.31
N ILE A 614 95.14 -51.17 72.65
CA ILE A 614 95.31 -52.26 71.66
C ILE A 614 94.05 -52.44 70.82
N LYS A 615 92.87 -52.55 71.45
CA LYS A 615 91.59 -52.66 70.72
C LYS A 615 91.36 -51.47 69.80
N LYS A 616 91.69 -50.26 70.27
CA LYS A 616 91.56 -49.03 69.51
C LYS A 616 92.55 -48.99 68.35
N THR A 617 93.80 -49.42 68.53
CA THR A 617 94.80 -49.56 67.47
C THR A 617 94.32 -50.50 66.36
N PHE A 618 93.77 -51.68 66.70
CA PHE A 618 93.20 -52.59 65.70
C PHE A 618 91.98 -51.98 65.00
N SER A 619 91.15 -51.22 65.72
CA SER A 619 90.03 -50.48 65.12
C SER A 619 90.51 -49.39 64.17
N THR A 620 91.54 -48.62 64.54
CA THR A 620 92.16 -47.58 63.72
C THR A 620 92.83 -48.18 62.48
N GLU A 621 93.53 -49.30 62.63
CA GLU A 621 94.12 -50.05 61.51
C GLU A 621 93.03 -50.53 60.55
N ASN A 622 91.91 -51.05 61.06
CA ASN A 622 90.76 -51.42 60.25
C ASN A 622 90.15 -50.21 59.51
N MET A 623 90.03 -49.05 60.16
CA MET A 623 89.57 -47.81 59.50
C MET A 623 90.52 -47.36 58.38
N GLY A 624 91.83 -47.51 58.57
CA GLY A 624 92.84 -47.27 57.54
C GLY A 624 92.70 -48.24 56.35
N CYS A 625 92.48 -49.53 56.63
CA CYS A 625 92.18 -50.54 55.60
C CYS A 625 90.86 -50.25 54.86
N CYS A 626 89.81 -49.82 55.56
CA CYS A 626 88.54 -49.40 54.95
C CYS A 626 88.72 -48.21 54.01
N PHE A 627 89.48 -47.19 54.43
CA PHE A 627 89.84 -46.05 53.57
C PHE A 627 90.58 -46.51 52.31
N LEU A 628 91.62 -47.35 52.44
CA LEU A 628 92.39 -47.86 51.30
C LEU A 628 91.52 -48.66 50.33
N ASN A 629 90.59 -49.47 50.86
CA ASN A 629 89.62 -50.21 50.05
C ASN A 629 88.67 -49.27 49.29
N LEU A 630 88.17 -48.21 49.92
CA LEU A 630 87.31 -47.21 49.27
C LEU A 630 88.04 -46.45 48.17
N VAL A 631 89.29 -46.03 48.39
CA VAL A 631 90.11 -45.40 47.36
C VAL A 631 90.35 -46.35 46.19
N HIS A 632 90.59 -47.63 46.44
CA HIS A 632 90.77 -48.64 45.39
C HIS A 632 89.49 -48.88 44.58
N VAL A 633 88.32 -48.88 45.22
CA VAL A 633 87.02 -49.07 44.56
C VAL A 633 86.65 -47.86 43.69
N VAL A 634 86.99 -46.64 44.12
CA VAL A 634 86.66 -45.40 43.40
C VAL A 634 87.68 -45.02 42.31
N SER A 635 88.89 -45.61 42.36
CA SER A 635 89.94 -45.42 41.34
C SER A 635 89.80 -46.35 40.12
N MET A 636 88.78 -47.23 40.11
CA MET A 636 88.32 -48.01 38.95
C MET A 636 87.00 -47.44 38.41
#